data_AF-A0AAD7SLV0-F1
#
_entry.id   AF-A0AAD7SLV0-F1
#
_cell.length_a   1.000
_cell.length_b   1.000
_cell.length_c   1.000
_cell.angle_alpha   90.00
_cell.angle_beta   90.00
_cell.angle_gamma   90.00
#
_symmetry.space_group_name_H-M   'P 1'
#
loop_
_entity.id
_entity.type
_entity.pdbx_description
1 polymer ?
#
loop_
_entity_poly.entity_id
_entity_poly.type
_entity_poly.pdbx_seq_one_letter_code
_entity_poly.pdbx_strand_id
1 'polypeptide(L)'
;MQSRILYQGTAAAIAARRIRNILGPVIGKGGRTWNAHEVKLLNTSSGDIVKIGEISFQLKTPRNPELVPINHMTGPLPQTVAQHLRWIMQKDLLGQDVFLIGPPGPLRRSIAMQYLELTKREVEYVALSRDTSETDLKQRREIRAGTAYYIDQARSTIGQAEQIEQME
;
A
#
# COMPACT_ATOMS: atom_id res chain seq x y z
N MET A 1 -5.45 -79.76 20.64
CA MET A 1 -6.51 -79.15 21.47
C MET A 1 -6.72 -77.73 21.00
N GLN A 2 -7.90 -77.44 20.44
CA GLN A 2 -8.32 -76.12 19.97
C GLN A 2 -8.36 -75.08 21.09
N SER A 3 -7.92 -73.86 20.78
CA SER A 3 -8.45 -72.64 21.39
C SER A 3 -8.64 -71.55 20.32
N ARG A 4 -9.91 -71.15 20.13
CA ARG A 4 -10.35 -69.95 19.42
C ARG A 4 -10.05 -68.74 20.30
N ILE A 5 -9.54 -67.63 19.76
CA ILE A 5 -9.89 -66.29 20.27
C ILE A 5 -10.13 -65.31 19.11
N LEU A 6 -11.24 -64.60 19.27
CA LEU A 6 -11.91 -63.62 18.43
C LEU A 6 -11.02 -62.41 18.07
N TYR A 7 -11.05 -62.01 16.80
CA TYR A 7 -10.66 -60.67 16.37
C TYR A 7 -11.80 -59.70 16.73
N GLN A 8 -11.62 -58.92 17.80
CA GLN A 8 -12.37 -57.68 17.99
C GLN A 8 -11.48 -56.49 17.62
N GLY A 9 -12.05 -55.61 16.79
CA GLY A 9 -11.38 -54.52 16.10
C GLY A 9 -10.77 -53.51 17.06
N THR A 10 -9.51 -53.17 16.81
CA THR A 10 -8.82 -52.06 17.45
C THR A 10 -8.99 -50.80 16.60
N ALA A 11 -9.34 -49.71 17.29
CA ALA A 11 -9.65 -48.37 16.79
C ALA A 11 -8.58 -47.68 15.92
N ALA A 12 -7.49 -48.38 15.55
CA ALA A 12 -6.39 -47.87 14.75
C ALA A 12 -6.80 -47.46 13.32
N ALA A 13 -7.84 -48.09 12.76
CA ALA A 13 -8.31 -47.80 11.40
C ALA A 13 -9.02 -46.44 11.27
N ILE A 14 -9.58 -45.90 12.37
CA ILE A 14 -10.33 -44.64 12.35
C ILE A 14 -9.38 -43.44 12.56
N ALA A 15 -8.28 -43.61 13.30
CA ALA A 15 -7.26 -42.58 13.48
C ALA A 15 -6.42 -42.32 12.22
N ALA A 16 -6.21 -43.34 11.37
CA ALA A 16 -5.48 -43.21 10.11
C ALA A 16 -6.23 -42.44 9.00
N ARG A 17 -7.50 -42.07 9.21
CA ARG A 17 -8.27 -41.20 8.30
C ARG A 17 -8.11 -39.71 8.61
N ARG A 18 -7.50 -39.33 9.74
CA ARG A 18 -7.36 -37.93 10.16
C ARG A 18 -5.91 -37.42 10.19
N ILE A 19 -4.99 -38.15 9.54
CA ILE A 19 -3.57 -37.77 9.39
C ILE A 19 -3.14 -37.95 7.91
N ARG A 20 -4.04 -37.65 6.97
CA ARG A 20 -3.74 -37.70 5.54
C ARG A 20 -3.92 -36.37 4.80
N ASN A 21 -3.95 -35.26 5.55
CA ASN A 21 -4.09 -33.92 5.00
C ASN A 21 -2.97 -32.95 5.36
N ILE A 22 -1.82 -33.46 5.83
CA ILE A 22 -0.66 -32.61 6.18
C ILE A 22 0.61 -32.93 5.36
N LEU A 23 0.62 -33.99 4.56
CA LEU A 23 1.76 -34.30 3.68
C LEU A 23 1.25 -34.78 2.32
N GLY A 24 0.97 -33.83 1.43
CA GLY A 24 0.82 -34.12 0.01
C GLY A 24 2.21 -34.30 -0.63
N PRO A 25 2.43 -35.36 -1.43
CA PRO A 25 3.64 -35.50 -2.23
C PRO A 25 3.41 -34.81 -3.57
N VAL A 26 4.03 -33.66 -3.80
CA VAL A 26 4.28 -33.20 -5.18
C VAL A 26 5.72 -32.72 -5.27
N ILE A 27 6.57 -33.65 -5.69
CA ILE A 27 7.74 -33.34 -6.49
C ILE A 27 7.22 -32.66 -7.75
N GLY A 28 7.36 -31.34 -7.77
CA GLY A 28 7.28 -30.51 -8.96
C GLY A 28 8.41 -29.52 -8.82
N LYS A 29 9.50 -29.74 -9.58
CA LYS A 29 10.48 -28.71 -9.90
C LYS A 29 9.77 -27.58 -10.65
N GLY A 30 9.06 -26.73 -9.93
CA GLY A 30 8.64 -25.42 -10.37
C GLY A 30 9.31 -24.46 -9.42
N GLY A 31 10.47 -23.94 -9.82
CA GLY A 31 11.02 -22.79 -9.11
C GLY A 31 9.90 -21.77 -9.01
N ARG A 32 9.48 -21.43 -7.78
CA ARG A 32 8.78 -20.17 -7.55
C ARG A 32 9.76 -19.12 -8.05
N THR A 33 9.61 -18.70 -9.30
CA THR A 33 10.25 -17.51 -9.80
C THR A 33 9.64 -16.42 -8.96
N TRP A 34 10.37 -16.00 -7.92
CA TRP A 34 10.10 -14.73 -7.30
C TRP A 34 10.27 -13.74 -8.43
N ASN A 35 9.17 -13.34 -9.06
CA ASN A 35 9.21 -12.34 -10.10
C ASN A 35 9.81 -11.10 -9.44
N ALA A 36 11.08 -10.84 -9.75
CA ALA A 36 11.77 -9.66 -9.28
C ALA A 36 10.92 -8.46 -9.73
N HIS A 37 10.38 -7.71 -8.77
CA HIS A 37 9.52 -6.59 -9.08
C HIS A 37 10.44 -5.40 -9.27
N GLU A 38 10.96 -5.30 -10.48
CA GLU A 38 11.83 -4.20 -10.85
C GLU A 38 10.98 -2.94 -11.03
N VAL A 39 11.41 -1.86 -10.37
CA VAL A 39 10.85 -0.52 -10.57
C VAL A 39 11.59 0.12 -11.74
N LYS A 40 10.88 0.39 -12.83
CA LYS A 40 11.42 1.01 -14.04
C LYS A 40 10.76 2.37 -14.24
N LEU A 41 11.59 3.40 -14.33
CA LEU A 41 11.17 4.71 -14.81
C LEU A 41 11.39 4.73 -16.33
N LEU A 42 10.31 4.97 -17.08
CA LEU A 42 10.35 5.06 -18.53
C LEU A 42 9.88 6.44 -18.95
N ASN A 43 10.76 7.21 -19.57
CA ASN A 43 10.41 8.49 -20.15
C ASN A 43 9.94 8.23 -21.58
N THR A 44 8.63 8.36 -21.85
CA THR A 44 8.10 8.29 -23.21
C THR A 44 7.76 9.69 -23.70
N SER A 45 7.75 9.92 -25.01
CA SER A 45 7.44 11.23 -25.62
C SER A 45 6.05 11.77 -25.27
N SER A 46 5.16 10.92 -24.75
CA SER A 46 3.80 11.23 -24.30
C SER A 46 3.68 11.52 -22.79
N GLY A 47 4.79 11.53 -22.04
CA GLY A 47 4.82 11.75 -20.58
C GLY A 47 5.67 10.70 -19.84
N ASP A 48 6.08 11.01 -18.61
CA ASP A 48 6.87 10.07 -17.82
C ASP A 48 5.95 8.96 -17.26
N ILE A 49 6.34 7.69 -17.44
CA ILE A 49 5.58 6.52 -16.97
C ILE A 49 6.42 5.74 -15.98
N VAL A 50 5.86 5.46 -14.79
CA VAL A 50 6.45 4.55 -13.81
C VAL A 50 5.88 3.17 -14.02
N LYS A 51 6.74 2.15 -14.17
CA LYS A 51 6.34 0.75 -14.19
C LYS A 51 6.88 0.00 -12.99
N ILE A 52 6.00 -0.71 -12.28
CA ILE A 52 6.39 -1.62 -11.19
C ILE A 52 5.92 -3.03 -11.57
N GLY A 53 6.84 -3.82 -12.12
CA GLY A 53 6.51 -5.10 -12.74
C GLY A 53 5.57 -4.95 -13.93
N GLU A 54 4.26 -5.18 -13.72
CA GLU A 54 3.24 -5.16 -14.78
C GLU A 54 2.30 -3.95 -14.71
N ILE A 55 2.30 -3.21 -13.61
CA ILE A 55 1.46 -2.02 -13.46
C ILE A 55 2.21 -0.82 -13.99
N SER A 56 1.55 -0.01 -14.80
CA SER A 56 2.03 1.27 -15.29
C SER A 56 1.21 2.41 -14.71
N PHE A 57 1.90 3.46 -14.27
CA PHE A 57 1.31 4.68 -13.74
C PHE A 57 1.81 5.88 -14.54
N GLN A 58 0.90 6.73 -14.99
CA GLN A 58 1.25 7.97 -15.71
C GLN A 58 1.55 9.06 -14.70
N LEU A 59 2.74 9.65 -14.81
CA LEU A 59 3.16 10.74 -13.94
C LEU A 59 2.44 12.03 -14.32
N LYS A 60 1.97 12.73 -13.29
CA LYS A 60 1.44 14.08 -13.42
C LYS A 60 2.51 15.08 -13.00
N THR A 61 2.52 16.25 -13.63
CA THR A 61 3.38 17.34 -13.18
C THR A 61 2.81 17.92 -11.88
N PRO A 62 3.56 17.93 -10.76
CA PRO A 62 3.10 18.52 -9.51
C PRO A 62 2.92 20.03 -9.66
N ARG A 63 1.92 20.59 -8.98
CA ARG A 63 1.63 22.02 -8.94
C ARG A 63 2.64 22.76 -8.07
N ASN A 64 3.04 22.15 -6.96
CA ASN A 64 4.02 22.66 -5.99
C ASN A 64 5.16 21.63 -5.83
N PRO A 65 6.24 21.75 -6.61
CA PRO A 65 7.33 20.77 -6.59
C PRO A 65 8.06 20.70 -5.23
N GLU A 66 7.98 21.74 -4.40
CA GLU A 66 8.57 21.75 -3.04
C GLU A 66 7.88 20.80 -2.06
N LEU A 67 6.63 20.41 -2.32
CA LEU A 67 5.87 19.48 -1.48
C LEU A 67 6.10 18.01 -1.86
N VAL A 68 6.89 17.75 -2.91
CA VAL A 68 7.24 16.39 -3.33
C VAL A 68 8.44 15.91 -2.51
N PRO A 69 8.37 14.73 -1.87
CA PRO A 69 9.51 14.17 -1.15
C PRO A 69 10.70 13.91 -2.10
N ILE A 70 11.91 14.27 -1.65
CA ILE A 70 13.16 14.09 -2.40
C ILE A 70 14.14 13.26 -1.55
N ASN A 71 14.95 12.42 -2.21
CA ASN A 71 16.04 11.63 -1.60
C ASN A 71 15.59 10.46 -0.72
N HIS A 72 14.38 9.92 -0.91
CA HIS A 72 13.95 8.70 -0.22
C HIS A 72 14.34 7.40 -0.98
N MET A 73 14.76 7.54 -2.24
CA MET A 73 15.19 6.49 -3.16
C MET A 73 16.71 6.49 -3.36
N THR A 74 17.51 6.28 -2.31
CA THR A 74 18.98 6.41 -2.38
C THR A 74 19.73 5.12 -2.78
N GLY A 75 19.04 4.04 -3.16
CA GLY A 75 19.69 2.76 -3.49
C GLY A 75 18.76 1.70 -4.09
N PRO A 76 19.29 0.52 -4.44
CA PRO A 76 18.50 -0.58 -4.98
C PRO A 76 17.45 -1.00 -3.94
N LEU A 77 16.18 -0.98 -4.35
CA LEU A 77 15.07 -1.28 -3.46
C LEU A 77 15.05 -2.77 -3.10
N PRO A 78 14.90 -3.13 -1.81
CA PRO A 78 14.62 -4.50 -1.44
C PRO A 78 13.34 -5.02 -2.11
N GLN A 79 13.35 -6.27 -2.54
CA GLN A 79 12.20 -6.90 -3.22
C GLN A 79 10.90 -6.81 -2.42
N THR A 80 10.97 -6.84 -1.08
CA THR A 80 9.82 -6.66 -0.20
C THR A 80 9.21 -5.26 -0.30
N VAL A 81 10.05 -4.23 -0.35
CA VAL A 81 9.62 -2.84 -0.54
C VAL A 81 8.99 -2.66 -1.91
N ALA A 82 9.57 -3.24 -2.95
CA ALA A 82 9.01 -3.22 -4.30
C ALA A 82 7.62 -3.89 -4.37
N GLN A 83 7.39 -4.98 -3.62
CA GLN A 83 6.07 -5.60 -3.49
C GLN A 83 5.04 -4.66 -2.83
N HIS A 84 5.43 -3.95 -1.77
CA HIS A 84 4.56 -2.97 -1.13
C HIS A 84 4.23 -1.80 -2.07
N LEU A 85 5.23 -1.25 -2.77
CA LEU A 85 5.02 -0.18 -3.74
C LEU A 85 4.10 -0.61 -4.89
N ARG A 86 4.26 -1.85 -5.37
CA ARG A 86 3.36 -2.45 -6.37
C ARG A 86 1.92 -2.48 -5.86
N TRP A 87 1.70 -2.93 -4.63
CA TRP A 87 0.36 -3.02 -4.05
C TRP A 87 -0.27 -1.64 -3.82
N ILE A 88 0.51 -0.66 -3.34
CA ILE A 88 0.06 0.73 -3.20
C ILE A 88 -0.36 1.28 -4.56
N MET A 89 0.46 1.09 -5.60
CA MET A 89 0.15 1.53 -6.97
C MET A 89 -1.15 0.90 -7.50
N GLN A 90 -1.39 -0.38 -7.22
CA GLN A 90 -2.65 -1.04 -7.58
C GLN A 90 -3.86 -0.40 -6.88
N LYS A 91 -3.71 -0.03 -5.61
CA LYS A 91 -4.79 0.60 -4.83
C LYS A 91 -5.07 2.04 -5.27
N ASP A 92 -4.01 2.78 -5.59
CA ASP A 92 -4.11 4.15 -6.08
C ASP A 92 -4.82 4.20 -7.44
N LEU A 93 -4.51 3.28 -8.36
CA LEU A 93 -5.25 3.17 -9.63
C LEU A 93 -6.73 2.81 -9.45
N LEU A 94 -7.10 2.18 -8.34
CA LEU A 94 -8.49 1.90 -7.99
C LEU A 94 -9.17 3.07 -7.27
N GLY A 95 -8.45 4.15 -6.95
CA GLY A 95 -8.94 5.27 -6.17
C GLY A 95 -9.34 4.88 -4.74
N GLN A 96 -8.66 3.88 -4.16
CA GLN A 96 -8.94 3.41 -2.80
C GLN A 96 -7.92 3.93 -1.80
N ASP A 97 -8.39 4.30 -0.61
CA ASP A 97 -7.53 4.66 0.52
C ASP A 97 -6.63 3.50 0.93
N VAL A 98 -5.38 3.84 1.27
CA VAL A 98 -4.35 2.88 1.64
C VAL A 98 -3.94 3.05 3.10
N PHE A 99 -4.03 1.97 3.87
CA PHE A 99 -3.52 1.91 5.24
C PHE A 99 -2.33 0.96 5.35
N LEU A 100 -1.19 1.48 5.82
CA LEU A 100 0.03 0.70 6.06
C LEU A 100 0.09 0.25 7.53
N ILE A 101 -0.11 -1.04 7.77
CA ILE A 101 -0.06 -1.66 9.10
C ILE A 101 1.21 -2.49 9.21
N GLY A 102 1.90 -2.38 10.34
CA GLY A 102 3.15 -3.09 10.55
C GLY A 102 3.73 -2.80 11.94
N PRO A 103 4.87 -3.44 12.27
CA PRO A 103 5.56 -3.20 13.53
C PRO A 103 5.90 -1.70 13.71
N PRO A 104 6.06 -1.23 14.97
CA PRO A 104 6.54 0.12 15.23
C PRO A 104 7.89 0.33 14.53
N GLY A 105 8.03 1.42 13.79
CA GLY A 105 9.26 1.73 13.05
C GLY A 105 9.06 2.68 11.87
N PRO A 106 10.18 3.17 11.29
CA PRO A 106 10.16 4.17 10.22
C PRO A 106 9.74 3.60 8.86
N LEU A 107 9.76 2.27 8.70
CA LEU A 107 9.57 1.59 7.42
C LEU A 107 8.25 1.96 6.71
N ARG A 108 7.15 2.10 7.45
CA ARG A 108 5.85 2.49 6.87
C ARG A 108 5.90 3.88 6.27
N ARG A 109 6.49 4.83 7.01
CA ARG A 109 6.67 6.21 6.55
C ARG A 109 7.64 6.26 5.38
N SER A 110 8.73 5.50 5.42
CA SER A 110 9.69 5.48 4.31
C SER A 110 9.05 4.93 3.03
N ILE A 111 8.26 3.85 3.11
CA ILE A 111 7.54 3.29 1.94
C ILE A 111 6.57 4.32 1.35
N ALA A 112 5.82 5.04 2.20
CA ALA A 112 4.91 6.09 1.73
C ALA A 112 5.67 7.23 1.02
N MET A 113 6.73 7.75 1.64
CA MET A 113 7.54 8.82 1.04
C MET A 113 8.21 8.38 -0.26
N GLN A 114 8.69 7.13 -0.32
CA GLN A 114 9.23 6.50 -1.51
C GLN A 114 8.22 6.39 -2.64
N TYR A 115 6.98 6.00 -2.33
CA TYR A 115 5.91 5.95 -3.33
C TYR A 115 5.58 7.33 -3.90
N LEU A 116 5.51 8.34 -3.04
CA LEU A 116 5.22 9.72 -3.43
C LEU A 116 6.35 10.33 -4.28
N GLU A 117 7.61 10.05 -3.92
CA GLU A 117 8.78 10.44 -4.72
C GLU A 117 8.77 9.79 -6.12
N LEU A 118 8.35 8.51 -6.20
CA LEU A 118 8.21 7.79 -7.47
C LEU A 118 7.10 8.37 -8.35
N THR A 119 5.94 8.65 -7.75
CA THR A 119 4.75 9.15 -8.46
C THR A 119 4.73 10.67 -8.66
N LYS A 120 5.75 11.38 -8.13
CA LYS A 120 5.85 12.85 -8.15
C LYS A 120 4.62 13.55 -7.57
N ARG A 121 4.05 12.95 -6.51
CA ARG A 121 2.88 13.50 -5.82
C ARG A 121 3.28 14.37 -4.63
N GLU A 122 2.52 15.43 -4.45
CA GLU A 122 2.62 16.33 -3.30
C GLU A 122 2.13 15.62 -2.04
N VAL A 123 2.78 15.90 -0.91
CA VAL A 123 2.39 15.33 0.38
C VAL A 123 2.29 16.40 1.45
N GLU A 124 1.24 16.30 2.25
CA GLU A 124 1.09 17.07 3.46
C GLU A 124 1.02 16.12 4.66
N TYR A 125 1.83 16.41 5.67
CA TYR A 125 1.87 15.59 6.87
C TYR A 125 0.87 16.11 7.91
N VAL A 126 -0.16 15.31 8.19
CA VAL A 126 -1.13 15.60 9.25
C VAL A 126 -0.94 14.61 10.39
N ALA A 127 -0.50 15.09 11.55
CA ALA A 127 -0.45 14.30 12.77
C ALA A 127 -1.82 14.32 13.46
N LEU A 128 -2.42 13.15 13.65
CA LEU A 128 -3.67 13.00 14.39
C LEU A 128 -3.38 12.52 15.81
N SER A 129 -3.86 13.27 16.80
CA SER A 129 -3.87 12.89 18.20
C SER A 129 -5.30 12.68 18.69
N ARG A 130 -5.48 12.20 19.93
CA ARG A 130 -6.81 12.10 20.55
C ARG A 130 -7.49 13.47 20.68
N ASP A 131 -6.70 14.53 20.79
CA ASP A 131 -7.18 15.89 20.98
C ASP A 131 -7.43 16.63 19.66
N THR A 132 -7.08 16.03 18.51
CA THR A 132 -7.38 16.59 17.19
C THR A 132 -8.88 16.54 16.95
N SER A 133 -9.50 17.71 16.83
CA SER A 133 -10.93 17.86 16.59
C SER A 133 -11.24 18.02 15.10
N GLU A 134 -12.51 17.86 14.73
CA GLU A 134 -12.98 18.17 13.37
C GLU A 134 -12.65 19.61 12.96
N THR A 135 -12.62 20.54 13.91
CA THR A 135 -12.31 21.95 13.64
C THR A 135 -10.85 22.20 13.24
N ASP A 136 -9.95 21.27 13.53
CA ASP A 136 -8.55 21.30 13.11
C ASP A 136 -8.36 20.71 11.70
N LEU A 137 -9.34 19.93 11.21
CA LEU A 137 -9.29 19.25 9.92
C LEU A 137 -10.20 19.87 8.86
N LYS A 138 -11.21 20.63 9.28
CA LYS A 138 -12.13 21.31 8.37
C LYS A 138 -11.81 22.79 8.28
N GLN A 139 -12.30 23.40 7.21
CA GLN A 139 -12.28 24.84 7.03
C GLN A 139 -13.00 25.53 8.20
N ARG A 140 -12.32 26.51 8.81
CA ARG A 140 -12.89 27.29 9.91
C ARG A 140 -13.29 28.66 9.41
N ARG A 141 -14.52 29.07 9.75
CA ARG A 141 -15.00 30.44 9.51
C ARG A 141 -14.47 31.37 10.61
N GLU A 142 -13.64 32.34 10.24
CA GLU A 142 -13.20 33.44 11.11
C GLU A 142 -13.92 34.73 10.73
N ILE A 143 -14.29 35.55 11.70
CA ILE A 143 -14.83 36.89 11.44
C ILE A 143 -13.74 37.89 11.76
N ARG A 144 -13.28 38.62 10.73
CA ARG A 144 -12.33 39.73 10.89
C ARG A 144 -12.99 41.00 10.37
N ALA A 145 -12.98 42.06 11.19
CA ALA A 145 -13.54 43.37 10.85
C ALA A 145 -14.98 43.31 10.27
N GLY A 146 -15.86 42.50 10.86
CA GLY A 146 -17.26 42.38 10.43
C GLY A 146 -17.50 41.56 9.16
N THR A 147 -16.45 41.04 8.52
CA THR A 147 -16.55 40.17 7.33
C THR A 147 -16.15 38.75 7.69
N ALA A 148 -16.89 37.76 7.16
CA ALA A 148 -16.57 36.35 7.35
C ALA A 148 -15.53 35.89 6.33
N TYR A 149 -14.40 35.38 6.83
CA TYR A 149 -13.35 34.72 6.08
C TYR A 149 -13.39 33.23 6.36
N TYR A 150 -13.12 32.43 5.34
CA TYR A 150 -12.94 31.00 5.49
C TYR A 150 -11.46 30.70 5.39
N ILE A 151 -10.90 30.13 6.45
CA ILE A 151 -9.50 29.71 6.49
C ILE A 151 -9.48 28.20 6.36
N ASP A 152 -8.88 27.75 5.26
CA ASP A 152 -8.64 26.34 5.01
C ASP A 152 -7.53 25.85 5.97
N GLN A 153 -7.85 24.80 6.72
CA GLN A 153 -6.88 24.03 7.49
C GLN A 153 -6.18 23.03 6.57
N ALA A 154 -5.07 22.44 7.03
CA ALA A 154 -4.22 21.48 6.32
C ALA A 154 -5.00 20.56 5.35
N ARG A 155 -5.97 19.79 5.87
CA ARG A 155 -6.74 18.82 5.09
C ARG A 155 -7.64 19.43 4.00
N SER A 156 -8.17 20.64 4.19
CA SER A 156 -9.07 21.27 3.19
C SER A 156 -8.34 21.68 1.91
N THR A 157 -7.05 21.98 1.99
CA THR A 157 -6.22 22.38 0.85
C THR A 157 -6.06 21.23 -0.16
N ILE A 158 -5.93 20.00 0.35
CA ILE A 158 -5.69 18.79 -0.46
C ILE A 158 -6.90 18.48 -1.36
N GLY A 159 -8.12 18.57 -0.83
CA GLY A 159 -9.34 18.21 -1.58
C GLY A 159 -9.75 19.23 -2.65
N GLN A 160 -9.42 20.51 -2.48
CA GLN A 160 -9.70 21.53 -3.50
C GLN A 160 -8.81 21.39 -4.74
N ALA A 161 -7.59 20.86 -4.60
CA ALA A 161 -6.70 20.60 -5.73
C ALA A 161 -7.25 19.51 -6.65
N GLU A 162 -7.90 18.46 -6.10
CA GLU A 162 -8.46 17.35 -6.87
C GLU A 162 -9.79 17.72 -7.58
N GLN A 163 -10.62 18.59 -6.99
CA GLN A 163 -11.91 18.97 -7.58
C GLN A 163 -11.78 19.88 -8.81
N ILE A 164 -10.75 20.73 -8.86
CA ILE A 164 -10.49 21.57 -10.05
C ILE A 164 -10.03 20.69 -11.23
N GLU A 165 -9.35 19.58 -10.95
CA GLU A 165 -8.84 18.65 -11.96
C GLU A 165 -9.93 17.79 -12.64
N GLN A 166 -11.15 17.72 -12.09
CA GLN A 166 -12.29 17.07 -12.75
C GLN A 166 -13.18 18.04 -13.55
N MET A 167 -12.81 19.32 -13.61
CA MET A 167 -13.51 20.35 -14.38
C MET A 167 -12.75 20.80 -15.65
N GLU A 168 -11.55 20.26 -15.89
CA GLU A 168 -10.83 20.31 -17.18
C GLU A 168 -10.91 18.96 -17.91
#